data_AF-A0A959QPK2-F1
#
_entry.id   AF-A0A959QPK2-F1
#
_cell.length_a   1.000
_cell.length_b   1.000
_cell.length_c   1.000
_cell.angle_alpha   90.00
_cell.angle_beta   90.00
_cell.angle_gamma   90.00
#
_symmetry.space_group_name_H-M   'P 1'
#
loop_
_entity.id
_entity.type
_entity.pdbx_description
1 polymer ?
#
loop_
_entity_poly.entity_id
_entity_poly.type
_entity_poly.pdbx_seq_one_letter_code
_entity_poly.pdbx_strand_id
1 'polypeptide(L)'
;MKKYLLPVLLFPFLFASCENTWDSDTRDMFKRSCVKTFLDDGIEKEKANKICDCRLEKIMEKHPNFSEAMENLQEIITDPDVKACETME
;
A
#
# COMPACT_ATOMS: atom_id res chain seq x y z
N MET A 1 -12.03 -37.26 45.30
CA MET A 1 -11.52 -35.89 45.21
C MET A 1 -10.20 -35.89 44.45
N LYS A 2 -10.23 -35.75 43.12
CA LYS A 2 -9.06 -35.43 42.30
C LYS A 2 -9.29 -34.03 41.73
N LYS A 3 -8.28 -33.19 41.93
CA LYS A 3 -8.33 -31.74 41.88
C LYS A 3 -8.48 -31.27 40.42
N TYR A 4 -9.51 -30.51 40.11
CA TYR A 4 -9.53 -29.64 38.94
C TYR A 4 -8.63 -28.45 39.26
N LEU A 5 -7.56 -28.24 38.50
CA LEU A 5 -6.96 -26.92 38.26
C LEU A 5 -6.17 -26.99 36.94
N LEU A 6 -6.78 -26.45 35.90
CA LEU A 6 -6.12 -25.98 34.68
C LEU A 6 -5.11 -24.86 35.03
N PRO A 7 -4.11 -24.63 34.17
CA PRO A 7 -4.33 -23.50 33.30
C PRO A 7 -4.02 -23.84 31.84
N VAL A 8 -5.01 -23.58 30.98
CA VAL A 8 -4.81 -23.18 29.58
C VAL A 8 -3.94 -21.92 29.64
N LEU A 9 -2.62 -22.09 29.60
CA LEU A 9 -1.70 -20.98 29.39
C LEU A 9 -1.55 -20.76 27.90
N LEU A 10 -2.49 -19.96 27.40
CA LEU A 10 -2.21 -18.78 26.56
C LEU A 10 -1.14 -19.01 25.49
N PHE A 11 -1.63 -19.50 24.35
CA PHE A 11 -1.09 -19.27 23.03
C PHE A 11 -1.00 -17.74 22.79
N PRO A 12 0.17 -17.06 22.81
CA PRO A 12 0.25 -15.68 22.37
C PRO A 12 0.50 -15.71 20.87
N PHE A 13 -0.45 -16.29 20.14
CA PHE A 13 -0.53 -16.07 18.71
C PHE A 13 -1.63 -15.04 18.54
N LEU A 14 -1.41 -14.12 17.60
CA LEU A 14 -2.34 -13.08 17.15
C LEU A 14 -2.33 -11.88 18.13
N PHE A 15 -1.87 -10.69 17.74
CA PHE A 15 -2.22 -9.99 16.50
C PHE A 15 -0.98 -9.26 15.96
N ALA A 16 -0.32 -9.81 14.94
CA ALA A 16 0.38 -8.94 14.02
C ALA A 16 -0.71 -8.05 13.41
N SER A 17 -0.76 -6.78 13.81
CA SER A 17 -1.71 -5.83 13.25
C SER A 17 -1.44 -5.78 11.75
N CYS A 18 -2.28 -6.44 10.95
CA CYS A 18 -2.35 -6.23 9.51
C CYS A 18 -3.00 -4.86 9.24
N GLU A 19 -2.48 -3.82 9.89
CA GLU A 19 -2.94 -2.46 9.73
C GLU A 19 -2.08 -1.82 8.65
N ASN A 20 -2.76 -1.23 7.67
CA ASN A 20 -2.11 -0.51 6.60
C ASN A 20 -1.33 0.67 7.22
N THR A 21 0.00 0.67 7.09
CA THR A 21 0.88 1.68 7.71
C THR A 21 1.06 2.91 6.82
N TRP A 22 0.26 3.06 5.76
CA TRP A 22 0.22 4.29 4.99
C TRP A 22 -0.65 5.29 5.74
N ASP A 23 -0.03 6.30 6.32
CA ASP A 23 -0.73 7.46 6.87
C ASP A 23 -1.09 8.48 5.77
N SER A 24 -1.77 9.57 6.14
CA SER A 24 -2.11 10.64 5.19
C SER A 24 -0.90 11.24 4.51
N ASP A 25 0.20 11.42 5.27
CA ASP A 25 1.36 12.18 4.82
C ASP A 25 2.16 11.39 3.78
N THR A 26 2.32 10.09 4.00
CA THR A 26 2.96 9.14 3.07
C THR A 26 2.14 8.94 1.79
N ARG A 27 0.81 8.83 1.91
CA ARG A 27 -0.11 8.79 0.76
C ARG A 27 0.00 10.05 -0.08
N ASP A 28 -0.04 11.21 0.56
CA ASP A 28 0.05 12.50 -0.12
C ASP A 28 1.43 12.71 -0.75
N MET A 29 2.51 12.28 -0.08
CA MET A 29 3.86 12.33 -0.63
C MET A 29 3.98 11.48 -1.90
N PHE A 30 3.48 10.23 -1.87
CA PHE A 30 3.45 9.36 -3.04
C PHE A 30 2.67 10.01 -4.18
N LYS A 31 1.43 10.45 -3.90
CA LYS A 31 0.55 11.07 -4.90
C LYS A 31 1.18 12.30 -5.52
N ARG A 32 1.76 13.20 -4.72
CA ARG A 32 2.45 14.40 -5.24
C ARG A 32 3.62 14.05 -6.15
N SER A 33 4.46 13.10 -5.74
CA SER A 33 5.61 12.67 -6.56
C SER A 33 5.15 12.04 -7.87
N CYS A 34 4.17 11.14 -7.81
CA CYS A 34 3.61 10.48 -8.99
C CYS A 34 2.99 11.50 -9.96
N VAL A 35 2.15 12.41 -9.46
CA VAL A 35 1.52 13.44 -10.30
C VAL A 35 2.57 14.33 -10.93
N LYS A 36 3.61 14.71 -10.18
CA LYS A 36 4.71 15.53 -10.71
C LYS A 36 5.39 14.85 -11.90
N THR A 37 5.69 13.55 -11.81
CA THR A 37 6.30 12.80 -12.93
C THR A 37 5.46 12.90 -14.20
N PHE A 38 4.16 12.66 -14.11
CA PHE A 38 3.27 12.74 -15.27
C PHE A 38 3.10 14.16 -15.80
N LEU A 39 3.08 15.17 -14.92
CA LEU A 39 3.05 16.57 -15.35
C LEU A 39 4.35 16.97 -16.09
N ASP A 40 5.51 16.50 -15.62
CA ASP A 40 6.79 16.71 -16.30
C ASP A 40 6.81 16.04 -17.69
N ASP A 41 6.09 14.93 -17.86
CA ASP A 41 5.88 14.22 -19.13
C ASP A 41 4.77 14.84 -20.02
N GLY A 42 4.18 15.96 -19.59
CA GLY A 42 3.15 16.68 -20.34
C GLY A 42 1.74 16.07 -20.28
N ILE A 43 1.51 15.11 -19.38
CA ILE A 43 0.17 14.59 -19.11
C ILE A 43 -0.65 15.63 -18.36
N GLU A 44 -1.92 15.76 -18.73
CA GLU A 44 -2.86 16.70 -18.11
C GLU A 44 -3.11 16.34 -16.63
N LYS A 45 -3.32 17.36 -15.80
CA LYS A 45 -3.36 17.21 -14.34
C LYS A 45 -4.46 16.27 -13.85
N GLU A 46 -5.67 16.36 -14.40
CA GLU A 46 -6.77 15.47 -14.04
C GLU A 46 -6.42 14.02 -14.37
N LYS A 47 -5.92 13.76 -15.58
CA LYS A 47 -5.44 12.42 -15.97
C LYS A 47 -4.32 11.92 -15.06
N ALA A 48 -3.32 12.76 -14.75
CA ALA A 48 -2.23 12.40 -13.84
C ALA A 48 -2.74 12.03 -12.44
N ASN A 49 -3.72 12.78 -11.90
CA ASN A 49 -4.33 12.44 -10.62
C ASN A 49 -5.03 11.08 -10.65
N LYS A 50 -5.84 10.80 -11.69
CA LYS A 50 -6.52 9.50 -11.84
C LYS A 50 -5.53 8.33 -11.88
N ILE A 51 -4.46 8.45 -12.65
CA ILE A 51 -3.41 7.42 -12.73
C ILE A 51 -2.78 7.19 -11.35
N CYS A 52 -2.39 8.27 -10.66
CA CYS A 52 -1.71 8.17 -9.38
C CYS A 52 -2.59 7.68 -8.25
N ASP A 53 -3.89 8.00 -8.26
CA ASP A 53 -4.87 7.46 -7.31
C ASP A 53 -5.04 5.96 -7.50
N CYS A 54 -5.19 5.50 -8.75
CA CYS A 54 -5.24 4.07 -9.06
C CYS A 54 -3.98 3.34 -8.58
N ARG A 55 -2.80 3.89 -8.86
CA ARG A 55 -1.53 3.29 -8.44
C ARG A 55 -1.44 3.19 -6.92
N LEU A 56 -1.76 4.28 -6.22
CA LEU A 56 -1.72 4.31 -4.76
C LEU A 56 -2.64 3.25 -4.16
N GLU A 57 -3.87 3.14 -4.66
CA GLU A 57 -4.83 2.12 -4.22
C GLU A 57 -4.29 0.70 -4.40
N LYS A 58 -3.80 0.37 -5.61
CA LYS A 58 -3.27 -0.97 -5.91
C LYS A 58 -2.04 -1.32 -5.08
N ILE A 59 -1.16 -0.34 -4.87
CA ILE A 59 0.02 -0.51 -4.03
C ILE A 59 -0.38 -0.75 -2.58
N MET A 60 -1.33 0.02 -2.05
CA MET A 60 -1.80 -0.14 -0.67
C MET A 60 -2.54 -1.47 -0.43
N GLU A 61 -3.24 -2.00 -1.42
CA GLU A 61 -3.87 -3.33 -1.36
C GLU A 61 -2.83 -4.46 -1.30
N LYS A 62 -1.78 -4.37 -2.12
CA LYS A 62 -0.75 -5.41 -2.24
C LYS A 62 0.35 -5.30 -1.18
N HIS A 63 0.70 -4.09 -0.79
CA HIS A 63 1.76 -3.74 0.14
C HIS A 63 1.20 -2.80 1.22
N PRO A 64 0.41 -3.33 2.17
CA PRO A 64 -0.20 -2.53 3.23
C PRO A 64 0.85 -1.90 4.16
N ASN A 65 2.08 -2.42 4.20
CA ASN A 65 3.20 -1.83 4.91
C ASN A 65 3.97 -0.87 4.00
N PHE A 66 4.03 0.41 4.37
CA PHE A 66 4.72 1.45 3.62
C PHE A 66 6.23 1.20 3.51
N SER A 67 6.88 0.77 4.61
CA SER A 67 8.33 0.50 4.60
C SER A 67 8.67 -0.62 3.62
N GLU A 68 7.89 -1.71 3.66
CA GLU A 68 8.02 -2.83 2.73
C GLU A 68 7.80 -2.38 1.28
N ALA A 69 6.78 -1.53 1.04
CA ALA A 69 6.53 -1.00 -0.30
C ALA A 69 7.72 -0.17 -0.83
N MET A 70 8.37 0.61 0.03
CA MET A 70 9.55 1.41 -0.37
C MET A 70 10.76 0.53 -0.65
N GLU A 71 10.95 -0.56 0.09
CA GLU A 71 12.03 -1.53 -0.17
C GLU A 71 11.85 -2.27 -1.49
N ASN A 72 10.60 -2.46 -1.93
CA ASN A 72 10.25 -3.23 -3.13
C ASN A 72 9.74 -2.36 -4.30
N LEU A 73 10.07 -1.07 -4.30
CA LEU A 73 9.52 -0.10 -5.26
C LEU A 73 9.75 -0.52 -6.72
N GLN A 74 10.90 -1.09 -7.04
CA GLN A 74 11.24 -1.52 -8.40
C GLN A 74 10.32 -2.65 -8.89
N GLU A 75 9.94 -3.57 -8.02
CA GLU A 75 8.99 -4.64 -8.32
C GLU A 75 7.59 -4.05 -8.53
N ILE A 76 7.18 -3.19 -7.60
CA ILE A 76 5.88 -2.51 -7.60
C ILE A 76 5.64 -1.71 -8.88
N ILE A 77 6.60 -0.90 -9.34
CA ILE A 77 6.41 -0.12 -10.58
C ILE A 77 6.33 -0.99 -11.82
N THR A 78 6.84 -2.23 -11.75
CA THR A 78 6.75 -3.19 -12.84
C THR A 78 5.51 -4.07 -12.78
N ASP A 79 4.79 -4.05 -11.66
CA ASP A 79 3.58 -4.83 -11.42
C ASP A 79 2.51 -4.54 -12.49
N PRO A 80 1.92 -5.58 -13.12
CA PRO A 80 0.95 -5.40 -14.18
C PRO A 80 -0.29 -4.59 -13.77
N ASP A 81 -0.76 -4.74 -12.54
CA ASP A 81 -1.97 -4.05 -12.06
C ASP A 81 -1.67 -2.57 -11.80
N VAL A 82 -0.47 -2.25 -11.32
CA VAL A 82 0.01 -0.86 -11.14
C VAL A 82 0.24 -0.18 -12.50
N LYS A 83 0.69 -0.93 -13.50
CA LYS A 83 0.84 -0.45 -14.89
C LYS A 83 -0.49 -0.23 -15.59
N ALA A 84 -1.48 -1.09 -15.35
CA ALA A 84 -2.80 -0.98 -15.95
C ALA A 84 -3.47 0.38 -15.66
N CYS A 85 -3.11 1.04 -14.55
CA CYS A 85 -3.56 2.39 -14.22
C CYS A 85 -3.26 3.44 -15.29
N GLU A 86 -2.21 3.27 -16.12
CA GLU A 86 -1.86 4.22 -17.19
C GLU A 86 -2.79 4.11 -18.42
N THR A 87 -3.47 2.96 -18.56
CA THR A 87 -4.37 2.66 -19.67
C THR A 87 -5.83 2.94 -19.37
N MET A 88 -6.14 3.46 -18.17
CA MET A 88 -7.50 3.88 -17.82
C MET A 88 -7.88 5.11 -18.66
N GLU A 89 -8.91 4.95 -19.50
CA GLU A 89 -9.49 6.02 -20.35
C GLU A 89 -10.39 6.97 -19.54
#